data_AF-A0A9R0QSX1-F1
#
_entry.id   AF-A0A9R0QSX1-F1
#
_cell.length_a   1.000
_cell.length_b   1.000
_cell.length_c   1.000
_cell.angle_alpha   90.00
_cell.angle_beta   90.00
_cell.angle_gamma   90.00
#
_symmetry.space_group_name_H-M   'P 1'
#
loop_
_entity.id
_entity.type
_entity.pdbx_description
1 polymer ?
#
loop_
_entity_poly.entity_id
_entity_poly.type
_entity_poly.pdbx_seq_one_letter_code
_entity_poly.pdbx_strand_id
1 'polypeptide(L)'
;MGAGVSSFFFGAAAEAAPGAAGLGDLPELCAAQVLLRLDAPEICRLARLNHAFRGAAGADFVWEAKLPENYRHLIGYVEGGGEEGRRRRRRAGTKEIYARLSRPVSFEDGTKEFWLEKSKGRVCMALSSKALVITGIDDRRYWTHMPTTESR
;
A
#
# COMPACT_ATOMS: atom_id res chain seq x y z
N MET A 1 33.92 15.87 50.33
CA MET A 1 35.17 15.19 49.91
C MET A 1 34.73 13.94 49.15
N GLY A 2 35.04 13.64 47.88
CA GLY A 2 35.65 14.35 46.74
C GLY A 2 34.78 14.08 45.49
N ALA A 3 34.66 15.00 44.53
CA ALA A 3 35.55 15.18 43.35
C ALA A 3 35.61 13.90 42.48
N GLY A 4 34.88 13.84 41.37
CA GLY A 4 35.38 14.21 40.03
C GLY A 4 35.76 12.91 39.28
N VAL A 5 35.39 12.66 38.03
CA VAL A 5 35.78 13.43 36.85
C VAL A 5 34.86 13.10 35.67
N SER A 6 34.32 14.14 35.04
CA SER A 6 33.81 14.11 33.67
C SER A 6 35.01 13.99 32.73
N SER A 7 35.04 12.96 31.89
CA SER A 7 36.02 12.89 30.81
C SER A 7 35.45 13.63 29.59
N PHE A 8 35.94 14.85 29.41
CA PHE A 8 35.87 15.58 28.16
C PHE A 8 36.79 14.88 27.16
N PHE A 9 36.24 14.33 26.07
CA PHE A 9 37.05 14.04 24.89
C PHE A 9 36.99 15.25 23.96
N PHE A 10 37.96 16.15 24.18
CA PHE A 10 38.42 17.11 23.19
C PHE A 10 39.08 16.36 22.02
N GLY A 11 38.91 16.90 20.81
CA GLY A 11 39.23 16.24 19.56
C GLY A 11 40.64 15.66 19.46
N ALA A 12 40.68 14.38 19.09
CA ALA A 12 41.71 13.85 18.22
C ALA A 12 41.03 13.64 16.86
N ALA A 13 41.57 14.26 15.82
CA ALA A 13 41.22 13.94 14.44
C ALA A 13 41.52 12.46 14.22
N ALA A 14 40.50 11.63 14.37
CA ALA A 14 40.54 10.27 13.87
C ALA A 14 40.63 10.39 12.35
N GLU A 15 41.77 9.98 11.78
CA GLU A 15 41.79 9.57 10.39
C GLU A 15 40.60 8.62 10.19
N ALA A 16 39.63 9.06 9.40
CA ALA A 16 38.54 8.23 8.99
C ALA A 16 39.16 7.08 8.17
N ALA A 17 39.27 5.89 8.77
CA ALA A 17 39.22 4.64 8.03
C ALA A 17 38.11 4.79 6.97
N PRO A 18 38.28 4.31 5.72
CA PRO A 18 37.37 4.60 4.62
C PRO A 18 35.94 4.42 5.13
N GLY A 19 35.25 5.55 5.29
CA GLY A 19 34.08 5.67 6.15
C GLY A 19 33.07 4.62 5.73
N ALA A 20 32.67 3.76 6.67
CA ALA A 20 31.77 2.66 6.40
C ALA A 20 30.52 3.19 5.68
N ALA A 21 30.43 2.92 4.37
CA ALA A 21 29.30 3.35 3.56
C ALA A 21 28.02 2.78 4.18
N GLY A 22 27.10 3.65 4.57
CA GLY A 22 25.84 3.28 5.19
C GLY A 22 24.76 3.02 4.14
N LEU A 23 23.66 2.37 4.54
CA LEU A 23 22.48 2.25 3.65
C LEU A 23 21.91 3.60 3.20
N GLY A 24 22.22 4.69 3.91
CA GLY A 24 21.84 6.04 3.53
C GLY A 24 22.62 6.60 2.34
N ASP A 25 23.81 6.08 2.06
CA ASP A 25 24.67 6.57 0.97
C ASP A 25 24.37 5.87 -0.38
N LEU A 26 23.40 4.94 -0.38
CA LEU A 26 23.00 4.18 -1.55
C LEU A 26 22.27 5.09 -2.56
N PRO A 27 22.61 5.08 -3.85
CA PRO A 27 21.84 5.78 -4.87
C PRO A 27 20.37 5.32 -4.87
N GLU A 28 19.44 6.26 -5.08
CA GLU A 28 18.00 5.98 -5.04
C GLU A 28 17.59 4.86 -6.01
N LEU A 29 18.21 4.79 -7.19
CA LEU A 29 17.96 3.74 -8.18
C LEU A 29 18.33 2.34 -7.63
N CYS A 30 19.43 2.22 -6.90
CA CYS A 30 19.83 0.96 -6.27
C CYS A 30 18.88 0.59 -5.14
N ALA A 31 18.46 1.56 -4.31
CA ALA A 31 17.45 1.33 -3.28
C ALA A 31 16.12 0.87 -3.90
N ALA A 32 15.72 1.46 -5.03
CA ALA A 32 14.49 1.09 -5.72
C ALA A 32 14.51 -0.35 -6.26
N GLN A 33 15.66 -0.84 -6.75
CA GLN A 33 15.81 -2.25 -7.15
C GLN A 33 15.57 -3.23 -6.00
N VAL A 34 15.93 -2.85 -4.77
CA VAL A 34 15.59 -3.61 -3.57
C VAL A 34 14.08 -3.55 -3.32
N LEU A 35 13.49 -2.36 -3.34
CA LEU A 35 12.05 -2.16 -3.10
C LEU A 35 11.16 -2.93 -4.10
N LEU A 36 11.59 -3.06 -5.36
CA LEU A 36 10.87 -3.83 -6.37
C LEU A 36 10.70 -5.31 -5.99
N ARG A 37 11.55 -5.87 -5.12
CA ARG A 37 11.48 -7.26 -4.66
C ARG A 37 10.66 -7.46 -3.38
N LEU A 38 10.14 -6.37 -2.80
CA LEU A 38 9.47 -6.37 -1.51
C LEU A 38 7.97 -6.13 -1.64
N ASP A 39 7.23 -6.50 -0.59
CA ASP A 39 5.79 -6.26 -0.53
C ASP A 39 5.50 -4.81 -0.11
N ALA A 40 4.32 -4.28 -0.47
CA ALA A 40 3.99 -2.88 -0.18
C ALA A 40 4.12 -2.47 1.31
N PRO A 41 3.77 -3.31 2.31
CA PRO A 41 3.99 -2.98 3.71
C PRO A 41 5.47 -2.89 4.07
N GLU A 42 6.32 -3.70 3.45
CA GLU A 42 7.77 -3.71 3.68
C GLU A 42 8.41 -2.46 3.08
N ILE A 43 7.99 -2.05 1.88
CA ILE A 43 8.38 -0.79 1.26
C ILE A 43 8.09 0.38 2.21
N CYS A 44 6.89 0.42 2.78
CA CYS A 44 6.51 1.46 3.75
C CYS A 44 7.35 1.43 5.03
N ARG A 45 7.79 0.25 5.49
CA ARG A 45 8.70 0.13 6.65
C ARG A 45 10.10 0.63 6.31
N LEU A 46 10.65 0.23 5.16
CA LEU A 46 12.00 0.65 4.73
C LEU A 46 12.10 2.14 4.43
N ALA A 47 11.04 2.75 3.87
CA ALA A 47 10.96 4.19 3.63
C ALA A 47 11.14 5.06 4.89
N ARG A 48 10.99 4.48 6.08
CA ARG A 48 11.20 5.17 7.37
C ARG A 48 12.65 5.13 7.85
N LEU A 49 13.48 4.25 7.30
CA LEU A 49 14.83 4.00 7.82
C LEU A 49 15.84 5.07 7.40
N ASN A 50 15.81 5.51 6.14
CA ASN A 50 16.74 6.52 5.64
C ASN A 50 16.14 7.31 4.45
N HIS A 51 16.87 8.34 4.00
CA HIS A 51 16.41 9.20 2.91
C HIS A 51 16.43 8.50 1.54
N ALA A 52 17.40 7.64 1.26
CA ALA A 52 17.51 6.90 0.00
C ALA A 52 16.28 5.98 -0.23
N PHE A 53 15.89 5.16 0.76
CA PHE A 53 14.67 4.36 0.69
C PHE A 53 13.41 5.22 0.70
N ARG A 54 13.41 6.36 1.39
CA ARG A 54 12.27 7.28 1.37
C ARG A 54 12.03 7.85 -0.03
N GLY A 55 13.08 8.32 -0.70
CA GLY A 55 13.04 8.81 -2.08
C GLY A 55 12.60 7.70 -3.04
N ALA A 56 13.27 6.55 -2.96
CA ALA A 56 12.94 5.39 -3.79
C ALA A 56 11.49 4.89 -3.61
N ALA A 57 10.97 4.88 -2.37
CA ALA A 57 9.58 4.49 -2.09
C ALA A 57 8.53 5.53 -2.52
N GLY A 58 8.96 6.71 -2.98
CA GLY A 58 8.10 7.72 -3.60
C GLY A 58 8.00 7.57 -5.12
N ALA A 59 8.89 6.80 -5.75
CA ALA A 59 8.96 6.71 -7.20
C ALA A 59 7.80 5.89 -7.80
N ASP A 60 7.21 6.39 -8.88
CA ASP A 60 6.01 5.78 -9.47
C ASP A 60 6.25 4.35 -9.96
N PHE A 61 7.37 4.09 -10.64
CA PHE A 61 7.69 2.77 -11.19
C PHE A 61 7.74 1.66 -10.13
N VAL A 62 8.08 1.98 -8.87
CA VAL A 62 8.08 1.02 -7.76
C VAL A 62 6.65 0.56 -7.47
N TRP A 63 5.68 1.47 -7.50
CA TRP A 63 4.28 1.16 -7.22
C TRP A 63 3.53 0.64 -8.44
N GLU A 64 3.91 1.06 -9.66
CA GLU A 64 3.41 0.45 -10.90
C GLU A 64 3.71 -1.05 -10.96
N ALA A 65 4.92 -1.46 -10.52
CA ALA A 65 5.28 -2.87 -10.44
C ALA A 65 4.48 -3.68 -9.40
N LYS A 66 3.79 -3.01 -8.46
CA LYS A 66 2.92 -3.65 -7.46
C LYS A 66 1.45 -3.62 -7.84
N LEU A 67 1.07 -2.80 -8.81
CA LEU A 67 -0.30 -2.70 -9.28
C LEU A 67 -0.61 -3.82 -10.30
N PRO A 68 -1.83 -4.36 -10.30
CA PRO A 68 -2.26 -5.27 -11.35
C PRO A 68 -2.40 -4.51 -12.68
N GLU A 69 -2.18 -5.17 -13.81
CA GLU A 69 -2.19 -4.52 -15.15
C GLU A 69 -3.50 -3.77 -15.46
N ASN A 70 -4.62 -4.26 -14.92
CA ASN A 70 -5.95 -3.68 -15.09
C ASN A 70 -6.29 -2.57 -14.07
N TYR A 71 -5.32 -2.06 -13.28
CA TYR A 71 -5.58 -1.06 -12.24
C TYR A 71 -6.27 0.21 -12.76
N ARG A 72 -6.02 0.60 -14.01
CA ARG A 72 -6.67 1.76 -14.66
C ARG A 72 -8.18 1.57 -14.82
N HIS A 73 -8.62 0.33 -15.00
CA HIS A 73 -10.04 -0.01 -15.00
C HIS A 73 -10.59 -0.07 -13.57
N LEU A 74 -9.82 -0.62 -12.62
CA LEU A 74 -10.25 -0.73 -11.21
C LEU A 74 -10.45 0.63 -10.54
N ILE A 75 -9.58 1.60 -10.78
CA ILE A 75 -9.75 2.97 -10.26
C ILE A 75 -11.01 3.65 -10.84
N GLY A 76 -11.53 3.11 -11.96
CA GLY A 76 -12.87 3.29 -12.52
C GLY A 76 -13.99 3.33 -11.50
N TYR A 77 -13.97 2.36 -10.59
CA TYR A 77 -15.02 2.15 -9.60
C TYR A 77 -14.88 3.06 -8.38
N VAL A 78 -13.65 3.44 -8.03
CA VAL A 78 -13.38 4.24 -6.82
C VAL A 78 -13.88 5.68 -6.94
N GLU A 79 -13.68 6.30 -8.10
CA GLU A 79 -13.82 7.76 -8.24
C GLU A 79 -15.10 8.18 -8.95
N GLY A 80 -15.98 7.23 -9.27
CA GLY A 80 -17.18 7.47 -10.09
C GLY A 80 -16.85 7.85 -11.53
N GLY A 81 -17.83 7.75 -12.43
CA GLY A 81 -17.64 7.99 -13.86
C GLY A 81 -17.51 9.47 -14.28
N GLY A 82 -17.72 10.40 -13.35
CA GLY A 82 -17.82 11.84 -13.61
C GLY A 82 -16.48 12.55 -13.86
N GLU A 83 -16.55 13.79 -14.32
CA GLU A 83 -15.37 14.61 -14.64
C GLU A 83 -14.47 14.87 -13.43
N GLU A 84 -15.05 15.05 -12.24
CA GLU A 84 -14.30 15.28 -11.02
C GLU A 84 -13.49 14.05 -10.59
N GLY A 85 -14.07 12.86 -10.73
CA GLY A 85 -13.36 11.59 -10.57
C GLY A 85 -12.21 11.46 -11.56
N ARG A 86 -12.44 11.78 -12.84
CA ARG A 86 -11.36 11.76 -13.84
C ARG A 86 -10.22 12.74 -13.49
N ARG A 87 -10.52 13.92 -12.94
CA ARG A 87 -9.51 14.89 -12.50
C ARG A 87 -8.72 14.38 -11.30
N ARG A 88 -9.38 13.75 -10.32
CA ARG A 88 -8.72 13.13 -9.15
C ARG A 88 -7.80 11.99 -9.57
N ARG A 89 -8.19 11.13 -10.52
CA ARG A 89 -7.33 10.08 -11.09
C ARG A 89 -6.06 10.63 -11.72
N ARG A 90 -6.19 11.70 -12.51
CA ARG A 90 -5.05 12.32 -13.22
C ARG A 90 -4.03 12.94 -12.27
N ARG A 91 -4.45 13.34 -11.06
CA ARG A 91 -3.59 13.95 -10.04
C ARG A 91 -3.00 12.93 -9.06
N ALA A 92 -3.57 11.73 -8.99
CA ALA A 92 -3.13 10.71 -8.05
C ALA A 92 -1.86 10.02 -8.56
N GLY A 93 -0.81 10.01 -7.73
CA GLY A 93 0.37 9.19 -7.98
C GLY A 93 0.06 7.69 -7.86
N THR A 94 0.89 6.83 -8.44
CA THR A 94 0.66 5.38 -8.46
C THR A 94 0.63 4.76 -7.07
N LYS A 95 1.43 5.30 -6.14
CA LYS A 95 1.36 4.98 -4.70
C LYS A 95 -0.01 5.25 -4.09
N GLU A 96 -0.60 6.40 -4.44
CA GLU A 96 -1.91 6.79 -3.93
C GLU A 96 -3.01 5.89 -4.51
N ILE A 97 -2.90 5.57 -5.81
CA ILE A 97 -3.78 4.60 -6.47
C ILE A 97 -3.73 3.25 -5.76
N TYR A 98 -2.54 2.72 -5.46
CA TYR A 98 -2.39 1.48 -4.71
C TYR A 98 -3.05 1.56 -3.33
N ALA A 99 -2.85 2.67 -2.61
CA ALA A 99 -3.45 2.88 -1.29
C ALA A 99 -4.98 2.95 -1.33
N ARG A 100 -5.55 3.58 -2.38
CA ARG A 100 -7.00 3.64 -2.60
C ARG A 100 -7.58 2.26 -2.93
N LEU A 101 -6.96 1.53 -3.84
CA LEU A 101 -7.39 0.19 -4.23
C LEU A 101 -7.17 -0.86 -3.13
N SER A 102 -6.31 -0.61 -2.16
CA SER A 102 -6.13 -1.46 -0.97
C SER A 102 -7.26 -1.35 0.07
N ARG A 103 -8.24 -0.47 -0.15
CA ARG A 103 -9.46 -0.37 0.66
C ARG A 103 -10.60 -1.06 -0.09
N PRO A 104 -11.59 -1.66 0.61
CA PRO A 104 -12.79 -2.20 -0.04
C PRO A 104 -13.48 -1.13 -0.90
N VAL A 105 -13.72 -1.49 -2.16
CA VAL A 105 -14.42 -0.69 -3.17
C VAL A 105 -15.69 -1.43 -3.54
N SER A 106 -16.83 -0.88 -3.15
CA SER A 106 -18.14 -1.43 -3.50
C SER A 106 -18.57 -1.02 -4.91
N PHE A 107 -19.27 -1.93 -5.58
CA PHE A 107 -19.89 -1.70 -6.87
C PHE A 107 -21.18 -2.54 -6.97
N GLU A 108 -21.99 -2.30 -8.01
CA GLU A 108 -23.24 -3.03 -8.23
C GLU A 108 -24.18 -2.96 -7.01
N ASP A 109 -24.54 -1.72 -6.65
CA ASP A 109 -25.41 -1.37 -5.53
C ASP A 109 -24.96 -1.94 -4.17
N GLY A 110 -23.66 -2.12 -4.00
CA GLY A 110 -23.06 -2.63 -2.76
C GLY A 110 -23.16 -4.14 -2.59
N THR A 111 -23.62 -4.87 -3.61
CA THR A 111 -23.69 -6.33 -3.57
C THR A 111 -22.34 -6.99 -3.84
N LYS A 112 -21.38 -6.25 -4.39
CA LYS A 112 -20.03 -6.72 -4.69
C LYS A 112 -19.01 -5.71 -4.19
N GLU A 113 -17.90 -6.20 -3.67
CA GLU A 113 -16.76 -5.36 -3.26
C GLU A 113 -15.45 -5.98 -3.73
N PHE A 114 -14.48 -5.16 -4.08
CA PHE A 114 -13.12 -5.62 -4.37
C PHE A 114 -12.06 -4.76 -3.67
N TRP A 115 -10.88 -5.30 -3.46
CA TRP A 115 -9.72 -4.58 -2.93
C TRP A 115 -8.42 -5.26 -3.34
N LEU A 116 -7.29 -4.58 -3.17
CA LEU A 116 -5.98 -5.20 -3.31
C LEU A 116 -5.51 -5.79 -1.98
N GLU A 117 -5.05 -7.04 -2.04
CA GLU A 117 -4.26 -7.65 -0.98
C GLU A 117 -2.98 -6.84 -0.79
N LYS A 118 -2.82 -6.23 0.41
CA LYS A 118 -1.73 -5.28 0.67
C LYS A 118 -0.34 -5.85 0.42
N SER A 119 -0.11 -7.13 0.67
CA SER A 119 1.20 -7.75 0.52
C SER A 119 1.53 -8.02 -0.95
N LYS A 120 0.70 -8.84 -1.61
CA LYS A 120 0.98 -9.36 -2.96
C LYS A 120 0.40 -8.51 -4.10
N GLY A 121 -0.37 -7.46 -3.81
CA GLY A 121 -1.03 -6.63 -4.82
C GLY A 121 -2.10 -7.37 -5.63
N ARG A 122 -2.56 -8.53 -5.16
CA ARG A 122 -3.58 -9.34 -5.84
C ARG A 122 -4.96 -8.73 -5.64
N VAL A 123 -5.82 -8.86 -6.63
CA VAL A 123 -7.22 -8.44 -6.51
C VAL A 123 -7.99 -9.49 -5.71
N CYS A 124 -8.61 -9.06 -4.61
CA CYS A 124 -9.56 -9.81 -3.82
C CYS A 124 -10.97 -9.27 -4.10
N MET A 125 -11.98 -10.13 -3.97
CA MET A 125 -13.38 -9.78 -4.18
C MET A 125 -14.27 -10.49 -3.17
N ALA A 126 -15.30 -9.80 -2.70
CA ALA A 126 -16.39 -10.34 -1.92
C ALA A 126 -17.70 -10.14 -2.69
N LEU A 127 -18.56 -11.16 -2.67
CA LEU A 127 -19.87 -11.16 -3.31
C LEU A 127 -20.93 -11.45 -2.24
N SER A 128 -21.95 -10.61 -2.17
CA SER A 128 -23.15 -10.86 -1.37
C SER A 128 -23.93 -12.03 -1.95
N SER A 129 -24.68 -12.76 -1.11
CA SER A 129 -25.64 -13.77 -1.58
C SER A 129 -26.68 -13.19 -2.54
N LYS A 130 -26.98 -11.90 -2.41
CA LYS A 130 -27.89 -11.16 -3.33
C LYS A 130 -27.32 -10.99 -4.75
N ALA A 131 -26.00 -11.05 -4.91
CA ALA A 131 -25.34 -10.98 -6.22
C ALA A 131 -25.24 -12.36 -6.91
N LEU A 132 -25.64 -13.43 -6.22
CA LEU A 132 -25.52 -14.81 -6.70
C LEU A 132 -26.89 -15.36 -7.11
N VAL A 133 -26.88 -16.21 -8.14
CA VAL A 133 -28.06 -17.02 -8.51
C VAL A 133 -27.99 -18.32 -7.71
N ILE A 134 -28.69 -18.37 -6.58
CA ILE A 134 -28.75 -19.54 -5.70
C ILE A 134 -30.14 -20.17 -5.81
N THR A 135 -30.20 -21.46 -6.16
CA THR A 135 -31.47 -22.20 -6.25
C THR A 135 -32.19 -22.23 -4.90
N GLY A 136 -33.45 -21.82 -4.87
CA GLY A 136 -34.26 -21.81 -3.64
C GLY A 136 -34.00 -20.62 -2.70
N ILE A 137 -33.21 -19.61 -3.11
CA ILE A 137 -32.95 -18.41 -2.28
C ILE A 137 -34.23 -17.62 -1.94
N ASP A 138 -35.22 -17.64 -2.84
CA ASP A 138 -36.51 -16.97 -2.65
C ASP A 138 -37.50 -17.82 -1.82
N ASP A 139 -37.21 -19.11 -1.62
CA ASP A 139 -38.07 -20.01 -0.87
C ASP A 139 -37.61 -20.08 0.59
N ARG A 140 -38.44 -19.51 1.47
CA ARG A 140 -38.19 -19.47 2.93
C ARG A 140 -38.04 -20.84 3.58
N ARG A 141 -38.47 -21.92 2.92
CA ARG A 141 -38.27 -23.30 3.41
C ARG A 141 -36.83 -23.75 3.31
N TYR A 142 -36.06 -23.20 2.37
CA TYR A 142 -34.67 -23.57 2.10
C TYR A 142 -33.69 -22.48 2.50
N TRP A 143 -34.11 -21.21 2.51
CA TRP A 143 -33.22 -20.08 2.79
C TRP A 143 -33.86 -19.02 3.69
N THR A 144 -33.13 -18.50 4.65
CA THR A 144 -33.58 -17.38 5.49
C THR A 144 -32.43 -16.40 5.71
N HIS A 145 -32.65 -15.13 5.41
CA HIS A 145 -31.69 -14.07 5.68
C HIS A 145 -31.71 -13.70 7.16
N MET A 146 -30.63 -14.03 7.87
CA MET A 146 -30.44 -13.68 9.27
C MET A 146 -29.54 -12.43 9.36
N PRO A 147 -30.07 -11.25 9.73
CA PRO A 147 -29.25 -10.05 9.87
C PRO A 147 -28.33 -10.21 11.08
N THR A 148 -27.03 -10.22 10.84
CA THR A 148 -26.00 -10.15 11.89
C THR A 148 -25.25 -8.83 11.76
N THR A 149 -24.53 -8.41 12.81
CA THR A 149 -23.66 -7.23 12.75
C THR A 149 -22.55 -7.35 11.70
N GLU A 150 -22.25 -8.58 11.26
CA GLU A 150 -21.28 -8.88 10.21
C GLU A 150 -21.92 -9.01 8.81
N SER A 151 -23.25 -9.09 8.72
CA SER A 151 -23.98 -9.15 7.45
C SER A 151 -24.25 -7.73 6.94
N ARG A 152 -23.44 -7.27 5.98
CA ARG A 152 -23.62 -6.01 5.25
C ARG A 152 -24.36 -6.21 3.93
#